data_AF-A0A532D6L1-F1
#
_entry.id   AF-A0A532D6L1-F1
#
_cell.length_a   1.000
_cell.length_b   1.000
_cell.length_c   1.000
_cell.angle_alpha   90.00
_cell.angle_beta   90.00
_cell.angle_gamma   90.00
#
_symmetry.space_group_name_H-M   'P 1'
#
loop_
_entity.id
_entity.type
_entity.pdbx_description
1 polymer ?
#
loop_
_entity_poly.entity_id
_entity_poly.type
_entity_poly.pdbx_seq_one_letter_code
_entity_poly.pdbx_strand_id
1 'polypeptide(L)'
;MTQDVVFVVEMSMLVWPILSRLLSVCRGQIVFSGDPRQLPPVGSVSVMTELLGCLPALVLPPFLREDGPERVRVTTVKCGSSGHVQDSLVRRVLSCVQEGSEWQVLAPVHDGELGLRRLNHLLQAAVNPRGASVGAGFRVTDRVMVTKNCYTVTPPAYNGMVGMVVGPDGSGVRLRLESGLW
;
A
#
# COMPACT_ATOMS: atom_id res chain seq x y z
N MET A 1 7.33 -13.16 -38.14
CA MET A 1 7.70 -13.51 -36.75
C MET A 1 7.06 -12.47 -35.86
N THR A 2 6.11 -12.84 -35.01
CA THR A 2 5.55 -11.94 -34.00
C THR A 2 6.65 -11.63 -32.98
N GLN A 3 7.03 -10.36 -32.86
CA GLN A 3 7.91 -9.93 -31.78
C GLN A 3 7.04 -9.64 -30.57
N ASP A 4 7.22 -10.40 -29.50
CA ASP A 4 6.54 -10.13 -28.24
C ASP A 4 7.18 -8.90 -27.60
N VAL A 5 6.35 -7.92 -27.23
CA VAL A 5 6.79 -6.75 -26.45
C VAL A 5 6.30 -6.94 -25.01
N VAL A 6 7.23 -6.89 -24.06
CA VAL A 6 6.92 -7.01 -22.63
C VAL A 6 7.03 -5.65 -21.97
N PHE A 7 5.95 -5.20 -21.33
CA PHE A 7 5.95 -4.00 -20.52
C PHE A 7 6.13 -4.36 -19.04
N VAL A 8 7.15 -3.77 -18.41
CA VAL A 8 7.41 -3.89 -16.98
C VAL A 8 7.12 -2.53 -16.34
N VAL A 9 5.99 -2.44 -15.67
CA VAL A 9 5.56 -1.26 -14.91
C VAL A 9 6.08 -1.32 -13.48
N GLU A 10 6.13 -0.18 -12.77
CA GLU A 10 6.60 -0.10 -11.38
C GLU A 10 8.02 -0.71 -11.20
N MET A 11 8.91 -0.49 -12.17
CA MET A 11 10.25 -1.11 -12.15
C MET A 11 11.12 -0.65 -10.97
N SER A 12 10.74 0.42 -10.27
CA SER A 12 11.34 0.87 -9.01
C SER A 12 11.35 -0.22 -7.94
N MET A 13 10.42 -1.19 -7.98
CA MET A 13 10.37 -2.33 -7.06
C MET A 13 10.94 -3.63 -7.66
N LEU A 14 11.52 -3.59 -8.85
CA LEU A 14 12.09 -4.77 -9.51
C LEU A 14 13.40 -5.21 -8.83
N VAL A 15 13.57 -6.51 -8.61
CA VAL A 15 14.78 -7.11 -8.02
C VAL A 15 15.58 -7.92 -9.04
N TRP A 16 16.90 -8.00 -8.83
CA TRP A 16 17.83 -8.70 -9.73
C TRP A 16 17.43 -10.14 -10.10
N PRO A 17 16.98 -11.00 -9.16
CA PRO A 17 16.57 -12.36 -9.53
C PRO A 17 15.38 -12.40 -10.50
N ILE A 18 14.44 -11.46 -10.38
CA ILE A 18 13.28 -11.37 -11.28
C ILE A 18 13.74 -10.84 -12.64
N LEU A 19 14.56 -9.78 -12.67
CA LEU A 19 15.10 -9.26 -13.93
C LEU A 19 15.90 -10.34 -14.68
N SER A 20 16.79 -11.07 -13.99
CA SER A 20 17.59 -12.14 -14.60
C SER A 20 16.72 -13.21 -15.24
N ARG A 21 15.66 -13.66 -14.55
CA ARG A 21 14.69 -14.61 -15.11
C ARG A 21 13.92 -14.03 -16.29
N LEU A 22 13.49 -12.78 -16.19
CA LEU A 22 12.78 -12.09 -17.27
C LEU A 22 13.63 -12.05 -18.55
N LEU A 23 14.90 -11.62 -18.42
CA LEU A 23 15.84 -11.56 -19.53
C LEU A 23 16.17 -12.94 -20.11
N SER A 24 16.13 -14.00 -19.30
CA SER A 24 16.40 -15.37 -19.78
C SER A 24 15.26 -15.96 -20.63
N VAL A 25 14.03 -15.47 -20.43
CA VAL A 25 12.83 -16.01 -21.09
C VAL A 25 12.35 -15.09 -22.21
N CYS A 26 12.42 -13.78 -22.02
CA CYS A 26 11.97 -12.81 -23.01
C CYS A 26 12.94 -12.74 -24.19
N ARG A 27 12.45 -13.09 -25.39
CA ARG A 27 13.24 -13.03 -26.64
C ARG A 27 12.92 -11.81 -27.51
N GLY A 28 12.01 -10.95 -27.06
CA GLY A 28 11.59 -9.74 -27.77
C GLY A 28 12.00 -8.45 -27.05
N GLN A 29 11.26 -7.38 -27.31
CA GLN A 29 11.55 -6.06 -26.72
C GLN A 29 10.98 -5.98 -25.31
N ILE A 30 11.73 -5.39 -24.38
CA ILE A 30 11.26 -5.07 -23.05
C ILE A 30 11.22 -3.55 -22.90
N VAL A 31 10.09 -3.03 -22.42
CA VAL A 31 9.91 -1.61 -22.09
C VAL A 31 9.70 -1.49 -20.59
N PHE A 32 10.61 -0.78 -19.92
CA PHE A 32 10.53 -0.54 -18.49
C PHE A 32 9.91 0.83 -18.21
N SER A 33 9.08 0.92 -17.16
CA SER A 33 8.48 2.16 -16.68
C SER A 33 8.50 2.20 -15.14
N GLY A 34 8.86 3.35 -14.56
CA GLY A 34 8.94 3.56 -13.13
C GLY A 34 9.38 4.99 -12.77
N ASP A 35 9.40 5.32 -11.49
CA ASP A 35 9.93 6.59 -10.96
C ASP A 35 11.20 6.31 -10.14
N PRO A 36 12.38 6.85 -10.52
CA PRO A 36 13.64 6.60 -9.82
C PRO A 36 13.68 7.20 -8.41
N ARG A 37 12.71 8.06 -8.05
CA ARG A 37 12.61 8.72 -6.74
C ARG A 37 11.73 7.94 -5.75
N GLN A 38 11.06 6.88 -6.20
CA GLN A 38 10.34 5.97 -5.30
C GLN A 38 11.32 5.16 -4.44
N LEU A 39 10.79 4.53 -3.40
CA LEU A 39 11.57 3.66 -2.54
C LEU A 39 12.18 2.50 -3.35
N PRO A 40 13.43 2.10 -3.05
CA PRO A 40 14.03 0.93 -3.66
C PRO A 40 13.28 -0.35 -3.25
N PRO A 41 13.50 -1.45 -3.97
CA PRO A 41 12.95 -2.74 -3.56
C PRO A 41 13.46 -3.14 -2.18
N VAL A 42 12.59 -3.74 -1.37
CA VAL A 42 12.91 -4.13 0.01
C VAL A 42 14.14 -5.06 0.01
N GLY A 43 15.16 -4.69 0.79
CA GLY A 43 16.34 -5.53 1.04
C GLY A 43 17.28 -5.70 -0.15
N SER A 44 17.22 -4.84 -1.17
CA SER A 44 18.11 -4.94 -2.33
C SER A 44 18.45 -3.58 -2.94
N VAL A 45 19.52 -3.56 -3.75
CA VAL A 45 19.92 -2.38 -4.53
C VAL A 45 18.91 -2.18 -5.67
N SER A 46 18.59 -0.91 -5.95
CA SER A 46 17.68 -0.53 -7.03
C SER A 46 18.21 -0.99 -8.39
N VAL A 47 17.51 -1.96 -8.99
CA VAL A 47 17.76 -2.40 -10.38
C VAL A 47 17.57 -1.23 -11.35
N MET A 48 16.53 -0.42 -11.11
CA MET A 48 16.20 0.72 -11.96
C MET A 48 17.36 1.73 -12.04
N THR A 49 18.02 2.02 -10.91
CA THR A 49 19.13 2.99 -10.88
C THR A 49 20.30 2.53 -11.75
N GLU A 50 20.65 1.25 -11.69
CA GLU A 50 21.71 0.67 -12.51
C GLU A 50 21.32 0.64 -13.99
N LEU A 51 20.09 0.24 -14.31
CA LEU A 51 19.59 0.21 -15.68
C LEU A 51 19.52 1.60 -16.31
N LEU A 52 19.17 2.65 -15.56
CA LEU A 52 19.17 4.03 -16.06
C LEU A 52 20.59 4.50 -16.47
N GLY A 53 21.65 3.89 -15.93
CA GLY A 53 23.03 4.18 -16.31
C GLY A 53 23.48 3.50 -17.61
N CYS A 54 22.75 2.51 -18.11
CA CYS A 54 23.18 1.69 -19.25
C CYS A 54 22.13 1.48 -20.35
N LEU A 55 20.84 1.75 -20.09
CA LEU A 55 19.77 1.67 -21.07
C LEU A 55 19.34 3.06 -21.56
N PRO A 56 18.85 3.18 -22.81
CA PRO A 56 18.20 4.40 -23.27
C PRO A 56 16.96 4.68 -22.42
N ALA A 57 16.89 5.87 -21.83
CA ALA A 57 15.80 6.27 -20.94
C ALA A 57 15.12 7.54 -21.46
N LEU A 58 13.80 7.52 -21.52
CA LEU A 58 12.98 8.71 -21.75
C LEU A 58 12.47 9.22 -20.40
N VAL A 59 12.95 10.39 -19.98
CA VAL A 59 12.43 11.08 -18.79
C VAL A 59 11.22 11.90 -19.19
N LEU A 60 10.05 11.53 -18.68
CA LEU A 60 8.83 12.29 -18.93
C LEU A 60 8.88 13.61 -18.14
N PRO A 61 8.50 14.75 -18.76
CA PRO A 61 8.36 16.00 -18.02
C PRO A 61 7.26 15.87 -16.96
N PRO A 62 7.22 16.77 -15.96
CA PRO A 62 6.12 16.80 -15.01
C PRO A 62 4.77 16.84 -15.74
N PHE A 63 3.91 15.86 -15.47
CA PHE A 63 2.56 15.84 -16.00
C PHE A 63 1.75 16.99 -15.36
N LEU A 64 1.27 17.92 -16.19
CA LEU A 64 0.26 18.90 -15.81
C LEU A 64 -1.10 18.26 -16.09
N ARG A 65 -1.95 18.09 -15.07
CA ARG A 65 -3.36 17.73 -15.29
C ARG A 65 -4.08 18.94 -15.92
N GLU A 66 -5.11 18.69 -16.73
CA GLU A 66 -5.95 19.77 -17.30
C GLU A 66 -6.54 20.69 -16.21
N ASP A 67 -6.71 20.17 -14.99
CA ASP A 67 -7.27 20.88 -13.82
C ASP A 67 -6.25 21.76 -13.06
N GLY A 68 -5.05 21.96 -13.60
CA GLY A 68 -4.04 22.86 -13.03
C GLY A 68 -3.05 22.22 -12.03
N PRO A 69 -2.22 23.02 -11.35
CA PRO A 69 -1.01 22.57 -10.67
C PRO A 69 -1.21 22.01 -9.24
N GLU A 70 -2.43 21.91 -8.70
CA GLU A 70 -2.63 21.35 -7.35
C GLU A 70 -2.36 19.84 -7.34
N ARG A 71 -1.12 19.50 -7.02
CA ARG A 71 -0.55 18.15 -7.13
C ARG A 71 -0.99 17.22 -5.99
N VAL A 72 -1.11 17.75 -4.78
CA VAL A 72 -1.67 17.19 -3.52
C VAL A 72 -1.68 18.36 -2.53
N ARG A 73 -2.78 18.62 -1.81
CA ARG A 73 -2.78 19.61 -0.73
C ARG A 73 -2.04 19.05 0.49
N VAL A 74 -0.83 19.53 0.73
CA VAL A 74 -0.03 19.12 1.89
C VAL A 74 -0.23 20.12 3.02
N THR A 75 -0.72 19.63 4.17
CA THR A 75 -0.79 20.42 5.40
C THR A 75 0.14 19.82 6.44
N THR A 76 1.21 20.55 6.77
CA THR A 76 2.14 20.14 7.83
C THR A 76 1.63 20.61 9.18
N VAL A 77 1.41 19.67 10.09
CA VAL A 77 1.06 19.98 11.49
C VAL A 77 2.31 19.76 12.34
N LYS A 78 2.82 20.82 12.97
CA LYS A 78 3.90 20.71 13.95
C LYS A 78 3.30 20.31 15.29
N CYS A 79 3.81 19.24 15.89
CA CYS A 79 3.39 18.77 17.21
C CYS A 79 4.59 18.70 18.16
N GLY A 80 4.40 19.13 19.40
CA GLY A 80 5.46 19.13 20.42
C GLY A 80 5.71 17.78 21.10
N SER A 81 4.86 16.78 20.87
CA SER A 81 5.01 15.43 21.40
C SER A 81 4.26 14.40 20.55
N SER A 82 4.64 13.13 20.69
CA SER A 82 3.96 11.99 20.07
C SER A 82 2.48 11.89 20.47
N GLY A 83 2.15 12.17 21.73
CA GLY A 83 0.75 12.22 22.20
C GLY A 83 -0.09 13.24 21.43
N HIS A 84 0.44 14.45 21.21
CA HIS A 84 -0.26 15.46 20.41
C HIS A 84 -0.47 15.04 18.94
N VAL A 85 0.47 14.27 18.38
CA VAL A 85 0.31 13.70 17.02
C VAL A 85 -0.80 12.66 17.03
N GLN A 86 -0.81 11.73 17.99
CA GLN A 86 -1.84 10.70 18.13
C GLN A 86 -3.24 11.32 18.23
N ASP A 87 -3.43 12.29 19.13
CA ASP A 87 -4.73 12.94 19.33
C ASP A 87 -5.19 13.71 18.09
N SER A 88 -4.27 14.43 17.45
CA SER A 88 -4.58 15.20 16.24
C SER A 88 -4.92 14.30 15.06
N LEU A 89 -4.25 13.16 14.93
CA LEU A 89 -4.54 12.14 13.93
C LEU A 89 -5.92 11.54 14.15
N VAL A 90 -6.24 11.10 15.37
CA VAL A 90 -7.55 10.52 15.71
C VAL A 90 -8.66 11.52 15.40
N ARG A 91 -8.51 12.79 15.81
CA ARG A 91 -9.50 13.84 15.50
C ARG A 91 -9.74 14.01 14.00
N ARG A 92 -8.67 14.04 13.20
CA ARG A 92 -8.78 14.18 11.73
C ARG A 92 -9.47 12.97 11.10
N VAL A 93 -9.10 11.76 11.50
CA VAL A 93 -9.73 10.53 11.00
C VAL A 93 -11.23 10.51 11.35
N LEU A 94 -11.60 10.88 12.57
CA LEU A 94 -13.01 10.97 12.96
C LEU A 94 -13.79 12.00 12.13
N SER A 95 -13.18 13.15 11.79
CA SER A 95 -13.79 14.12 10.86
C SER A 95 -14.04 13.49 9.50
N CYS A 96 -13.03 12.82 8.92
CA CYS A 96 -13.19 12.14 7.63
C CYS A 96 -14.29 11.08 7.67
N VAL A 97 -14.37 10.30 8.75
CA VAL A 97 -15.43 9.29 8.94
C VAL A 97 -16.81 9.93 9.02
N GLN A 98 -16.96 11.04 9.74
CA GLN A 98 -18.23 11.77 9.85
C GLN A 98 -18.67 12.38 8.50
N GLU A 99 -17.71 12.82 7.69
CA GLU A 99 -17.93 13.37 6.35
C GLU A 99 -18.16 12.28 5.29
N GLY A 100 -17.92 11.00 5.61
CA GLY A 100 -17.96 9.91 4.64
C GLY A 100 -16.80 9.91 3.64
N SER A 101 -15.72 10.63 3.96
CA SER A 101 -14.52 10.74 3.13
C SER A 101 -13.61 9.52 3.29
N GLU A 102 -13.01 9.07 2.19
CA GLU A 102 -11.95 8.05 2.25
C GLU A 102 -10.68 8.59 2.93
N TRP A 103 -10.04 7.74 3.73
CA TRP A 103 -8.82 8.10 4.45
C TRP A 103 -7.85 6.92 4.53
N GLN A 104 -6.56 7.26 4.62
CA GLN A 104 -5.47 6.32 4.85
C GLN A 104 -4.41 6.96 5.75
N VAL A 105 -3.95 6.21 6.74
CA VAL A 105 -2.84 6.62 7.61
C VAL A 105 -1.60 5.85 7.19
N LEU A 106 -0.53 6.58 6.89
CA LEU A 106 0.79 6.03 6.59
C LEU A 106 1.72 6.31 7.76
N ALA A 107 2.50 5.31 8.17
CA ALA A 107 3.56 5.47 9.15
C ALA A 107 4.83 4.79 8.65
N PRO A 108 6.02 5.39 8.89
CA PRO A 108 7.28 4.87 8.38
C PRO A 108 7.76 3.61 9.11
N VAL A 109 7.21 3.33 10.29
CA VAL A 109 7.64 2.24 11.17
C VAL A 109 6.44 1.43 11.69
N HIS A 110 6.68 0.16 11.98
CA HIS A 110 5.67 -0.74 12.53
C HIS A 110 5.45 -0.54 14.04
N ASP A 111 6.53 -0.23 14.77
CA ASP A 111 6.58 -0.12 16.23
C ASP A 111 6.90 1.30 16.72
N GLY A 112 6.71 1.51 18.03
CA GLY A 112 6.93 2.77 18.71
C GLY A 112 5.65 3.59 18.89
N GLU A 113 5.78 4.76 19.51
CA GLU A 113 4.62 5.60 19.87
C GLU A 113 3.83 6.09 18.65
N LEU A 114 4.49 6.25 17.49
CA LEU A 114 3.87 6.63 16.23
C LEU A 114 3.95 5.51 15.17
N GLY A 115 4.20 4.27 15.60
CA GLY A 115 4.23 3.11 14.73
C GLY A 115 2.85 2.55 14.41
N LEU A 116 2.73 1.84 13.30
CA LEU A 116 1.47 1.27 12.81
C LEU A 116 0.69 0.49 13.88
N ARG A 117 1.36 -0.33 14.70
CA ARG A 117 0.68 -1.12 15.75
C ARG A 117 -0.04 -0.24 16.76
N ARG A 118 0.64 0.81 17.26
CA ARG A 118 0.04 1.75 18.22
C ARG A 118 -1.08 2.55 17.58
N LEU A 119 -0.85 3.06 16.37
CA LEU A 119 -1.86 3.85 15.64
C LEU A 119 -3.10 3.00 15.31
N ASN A 120 -2.94 1.75 14.87
CA ASN A 120 -4.07 0.86 14.61
C ASN A 120 -4.93 0.62 15.85
N HIS A 121 -4.32 0.40 17.02
CA HIS A 121 -5.09 0.25 18.26
C HIS A 121 -5.86 1.53 18.62
N LEU A 122 -5.23 2.69 18.50
CA LEU A 122 -5.89 3.98 18.80
C LEU A 122 -7.04 4.26 17.82
N LEU A 123 -6.81 4.04 16.53
CA LEU A 123 -7.81 4.26 15.48
C LEU A 123 -8.96 3.25 15.58
N GLN A 124 -8.69 1.97 15.85
CA GLN A 124 -9.73 0.97 16.11
C GLN A 124 -10.59 1.38 17.31
N ALA A 125 -9.97 1.82 18.42
CA ALA A 125 -10.69 2.26 19.61
C ALA A 125 -11.55 3.51 19.35
N ALA A 126 -11.13 4.40 18.45
CA ALA A 126 -11.87 5.61 18.12
C ALA A 126 -12.97 5.39 17.07
N VAL A 127 -12.66 4.68 16.00
CA VAL A 127 -13.54 4.49 14.82
C VAL A 127 -14.48 3.31 15.01
N ASN A 128 -14.05 2.24 15.70
CA ASN A 128 -14.84 1.05 15.98
C ASN A 128 -14.88 0.69 17.48
N PRO A 129 -15.33 1.61 18.36
CA PRO A 129 -15.28 1.42 19.82
C PRO A 129 -16.15 0.26 20.32
N ARG A 130 -17.26 -0.03 19.63
CA ARG A 130 -18.29 -0.99 20.04
C ARG A 130 -18.34 -2.26 19.19
N GLY A 131 -17.38 -2.44 18.27
CA GLY A 131 -17.32 -3.63 17.43
C GLY A 131 -17.16 -4.91 18.26
N ALA A 132 -17.95 -5.93 17.95
CA ALA A 132 -17.86 -7.22 18.62
C ALA A 132 -16.50 -7.87 18.30
N SER A 133 -15.77 -8.32 19.33
CA SER A 133 -14.47 -8.97 19.10
C SER A 133 -14.65 -10.32 18.41
N VAL A 134 -13.76 -10.61 17.45
CA VAL A 134 -13.71 -11.88 16.72
C VAL A 134 -12.41 -12.66 17.01
N GLY A 135 -11.64 -12.23 18.00
CA GLY A 135 -10.32 -12.79 18.32
C GLY A 135 -9.15 -12.08 17.64
N ALA A 136 -7.93 -12.41 18.06
CA ALA A 136 -6.65 -11.86 17.55
C ALA A 136 -6.55 -10.31 17.53
N GLY A 137 -7.35 -9.62 18.35
CA GLY A 137 -7.39 -8.16 18.40
C GLY A 137 -8.30 -7.50 17.36
N PHE A 138 -9.01 -8.27 16.54
CA PHE A 138 -9.96 -7.76 15.55
C PHE A 138 -11.38 -7.67 16.11
N ARG A 139 -12.16 -6.78 15.50
CA ARG A 139 -13.58 -6.57 15.75
C ARG A 139 -14.34 -6.64 14.42
N VAL A 140 -15.61 -7.03 14.48
CA VAL A 140 -16.54 -6.90 13.34
C VAL A 140 -16.50 -5.45 12.86
N THR A 141 -16.48 -5.28 11.53
CA THR A 141 -16.32 -4.01 10.78
C THR A 141 -14.93 -3.37 10.79
N ASP A 142 -13.92 -4.00 11.37
CA ASP A 142 -12.54 -3.51 11.22
C ASP A 142 -12.08 -3.58 9.76
N ARG A 143 -11.43 -2.52 9.30
CA ARG A 143 -10.71 -2.52 8.03
C ARG A 143 -9.37 -3.23 8.20
N VAL A 144 -9.09 -4.20 7.35
CA VAL A 144 -7.89 -5.05 7.42
C VAL A 144 -7.22 -5.14 6.04
N MET A 145 -5.94 -5.47 6.05
CA MET A 145 -5.13 -5.66 4.84
C MET A 145 -4.52 -7.06 4.84
N VAL A 146 -4.53 -7.70 3.68
CA VAL A 146 -3.83 -8.97 3.43
C VAL A 146 -2.33 -8.68 3.40
N THR A 147 -1.55 -9.37 4.24
CA THR A 147 -0.09 -9.14 4.37
C THR A 147 0.75 -10.17 3.62
N LYS A 148 0.13 -11.24 3.12
CA LYS A 148 0.79 -12.31 2.37
C LYS A 148 -0.18 -12.89 1.35
N ASN A 149 0.32 -13.20 0.15
CA ASN A 149 -0.47 -13.84 -0.89
C ASN A 149 -1.03 -15.19 -0.39
N CYS A 150 -2.32 -15.41 -0.62
CA CYS A 150 -3.02 -16.64 -0.31
C CYS A 150 -3.67 -17.17 -1.60
N TYR A 151 -3.12 -18.25 -2.13
CA TYR A 151 -3.56 -18.85 -3.40
C TYR A 151 -4.56 -20.00 -3.21
N THR A 152 -4.86 -20.39 -1.97
CA THR A 152 -5.78 -21.49 -1.66
C THR A 152 -7.24 -21.07 -1.65
N VAL A 153 -7.51 -19.76 -1.63
CA VAL A 153 -8.86 -19.19 -1.73
C VAL A 153 -9.18 -18.85 -3.18
N THR A 154 -10.46 -18.93 -3.55
CA THR A 154 -10.91 -18.62 -4.91
C THR A 154 -11.87 -17.44 -4.90
N PRO A 155 -11.51 -16.34 -5.57
CA PRO A 155 -10.22 -16.07 -6.22
C PRO A 155 -9.09 -15.77 -5.20
N PRO A 156 -7.81 -15.80 -5.64
CA PRO A 156 -6.67 -15.60 -4.75
C PRO A 156 -6.67 -14.23 -4.07
N ALA A 157 -6.23 -14.20 -2.81
CA ALA A 157 -5.98 -12.96 -2.09
C ALA A 157 -4.51 -12.55 -2.24
N TYR A 158 -4.27 -11.30 -2.62
CA TYR A 158 -2.92 -10.76 -2.83
C TYR A 158 -2.53 -9.80 -1.69
N ASN A 159 -1.25 -9.75 -1.37
CA ASN A 159 -0.68 -8.80 -0.42
C ASN A 159 -1.03 -7.36 -0.83
N GLY A 160 -1.46 -6.55 0.14
CA GLY A 160 -1.93 -5.19 -0.07
C GLY A 160 -3.43 -5.06 -0.34
N MET A 161 -4.15 -6.16 -0.61
CA MET A 161 -5.61 -6.09 -0.74
C MET A 161 -6.26 -5.73 0.60
N VAL A 162 -7.25 -4.83 0.54
CA VAL A 162 -7.97 -4.34 1.70
C VAL A 162 -9.37 -4.93 1.75
N GLY A 163 -9.88 -5.12 2.96
CA GLY A 163 -11.21 -5.63 3.21
C GLY A 163 -11.71 -5.29 4.60
N MET A 164 -12.83 -5.88 4.96
CA MET A 164 -13.51 -5.65 6.22
C MET A 164 -13.80 -6.97 6.94
N VAL A 165 -13.64 -6.99 8.25
CA VAL A 165 -14.03 -8.11 9.10
C VAL A 165 -15.55 -8.23 9.13
N VAL A 166 -16.08 -9.41 8.80
CA VAL A 166 -17.53 -9.70 8.81
C VAL A 166 -17.94 -10.44 10.09
N GLY A 167 -17.07 -11.30 10.61
CA GLY A 167 -17.38 -12.13 11.77
C GLY A 167 -16.32 -13.20 12.03
N PRO A 168 -16.50 -14.01 13.08
CA PRO A 168 -15.65 -15.16 13.34
C PRO A 168 -15.91 -16.29 12.32
N ASP A 169 -14.90 -17.13 12.07
CA ASP A 169 -15.03 -18.33 11.23
C ASP A 169 -14.18 -19.48 11.81
N GLY A 170 -14.79 -20.31 12.65
CA GLY A 170 -14.06 -21.35 13.39
C GLY A 170 -12.94 -20.76 14.26
N SER A 171 -11.69 -21.15 14.01
CA SER A 171 -10.50 -20.58 14.66
C SER A 171 -9.97 -19.31 13.98
N GLY A 172 -10.60 -18.88 12.89
CA GLY A 172 -10.19 -17.75 12.07
C GLY A 172 -11.23 -16.62 12.06
N VAL A 173 -11.05 -15.71 11.10
CA VAL A 173 -11.88 -14.52 10.91
C VAL A 173 -12.37 -14.49 9.46
N ARG A 174 -13.67 -14.27 9.27
CA ARG A 174 -14.26 -14.06 7.95
C ARG A 174 -14.09 -12.61 7.51
N LEU A 175 -13.58 -12.40 6.30
CA LEU A 175 -13.35 -11.10 5.71
C LEU A 175 -14.22 -10.91 4.47
N ARG A 176 -14.52 -9.65 4.14
CA ARG A 176 -15.08 -9.25 2.84
C ARG A 176 -14.09 -8.32 2.19
N LEU A 177 -13.46 -8.74 1.10
CA LEU A 177 -12.51 -7.90 0.38
C LEU A 177 -13.25 -6.85 -0.46
N GLU A 178 -12.68 -5.65 -0.59
CA GLU A 178 -13.27 -4.53 -1.35
C GLU A 178 -13.47 -4.88 -2.84
N SER A 179 -12.71 -5.85 -3.35
CA SER A 179 -12.83 -6.43 -4.70
C SER A 179 -14.08 -7.30 -4.90
N GLY A 180 -14.93 -7.48 -3.88
CA GLY A 180 -16.17 -8.27 -3.95
C GLY A 180 -15.98 -9.76 -3.70
N LEU A 181 -14.90 -10.16 -3.04
CA LEU A 181 -14.47 -11.56 -2.84
C LEU A 181 -14.70 -11.99 -1.38
N TRP A 182 -15.22 -13.22 -1.20
CA TRP A 182 -15.89 -13.72 0.00
C TRP A 182 -15.01 -14.54 0.94
#